data_AF-A0A2V5RCF8-F1
#
_entry.id   AF-A0A2V5RCF8-F1
#
_cell.length_a   1.000
_cell.length_b   1.000
_cell.length_c   1.000
_cell.angle_alpha   90.00
_cell.angle_beta   90.00
_cell.angle_gamma   90.00
#
_symmetry.space_group_name_H-M   'P 1'
#
loop_
_entity.id
_entity.type
_entity.pdbx_description
1 polymer ?
#
loop_
_entity_poly.entity_id
_entity_poly.type
_entity_poly.pdbx_seq_one_letter_code
_entity_poly.pdbx_strand_id
1 'polypeptide(L)'
;MRIHRHFTAAVITLAIFGGIQCSYSAEDDLAPIKAEIAKRHDEAVKRLQDWIGQVSIAAENRGYPKGAEYMAKLARDAGFQQATVINTDGKPGVFAKLDAGAPKTIGLYFMYDVKQFDPAEWTSSPTEARIVDKQKPPLGKVIIGRGAVNQKGPEAAFLAALHAIRGAGKTLPVNLVMVAEGEEEIGSPHIPQLVRRPDVLDALKKCVGVFMPSATQDLDGIVTVNLGSKGVIELELISDGEKWGRGPAKDIHSSL
;
A
#
# COMPACT_ATOMS: atom_id res chain seq x y z
N MET A 1 -2.86 89.02 -17.23
CA MET A 1 -3.86 88.84 -16.14
C MET A 1 -4.83 87.75 -16.56
N ARG A 2 -5.08 86.75 -15.68
CA ARG A 2 -5.79 85.44 -15.90
C ARG A 2 -4.96 84.43 -16.72
N ILE A 3 -4.23 83.48 -16.14
CA ILE A 3 -4.62 82.27 -15.37
C ILE A 3 -5.59 81.36 -16.16
N HIS A 4 -5.03 80.31 -16.77
CA HIS A 4 -5.73 79.04 -17.01
C HIS A 4 -4.90 77.92 -16.39
N ARG A 5 -5.43 77.33 -15.32
CA ARG A 5 -4.91 76.14 -14.65
C ARG A 5 -5.46 74.93 -15.40
N HIS A 6 -4.58 74.11 -15.97
CA HIS A 6 -4.91 72.72 -16.27
C HIS A 6 -4.13 71.85 -15.27
N PHE A 7 -4.87 71.33 -14.30
CA PHE A 7 -4.43 70.26 -13.40
C PHE A 7 -4.63 68.94 -14.16
N THR A 8 -3.54 68.31 -14.58
CA THR A 8 -3.53 66.89 -14.96
C THR A 8 -3.04 66.11 -13.75
N ALA A 9 -3.98 65.50 -13.03
CA ALA A 9 -3.67 64.54 -11.97
C ALA A 9 -3.27 63.21 -12.64
N ALA A 10 -1.98 62.87 -12.58
CA ALA A 10 -1.51 61.54 -12.92
C ALA A 10 -1.75 60.62 -11.71
N VAL A 11 -2.77 59.77 -11.79
CA VAL A 11 -2.99 58.69 -10.83
C VAL A 11 -2.00 57.58 -11.17
N ILE A 12 -0.93 57.45 -10.39
CA ILE A 12 -0.04 56.28 -10.42
C ILE A 12 -0.70 55.20 -9.57
N THR A 13 -1.44 54.30 -10.20
CA THR A 13 -1.91 53.07 -9.56
C THR A 13 -0.73 52.10 -9.53
N LEU A 14 0.02 52.07 -8.43
CA LEU A 14 1.00 51.02 -8.17
C LEU A 14 0.23 49.75 -7.77
N ALA A 15 -0.08 48.91 -8.75
CA ALA A 15 -0.58 47.57 -8.48
C ALA A 15 0.58 46.73 -7.94
N ILE A 16 0.70 46.67 -6.61
CA ILE A 16 1.54 45.68 -5.94
C ILE A 16 0.81 44.34 -6.12
N PHE A 17 1.11 43.64 -7.22
CA PHE A 17 0.90 42.20 -7.30
C PHE A 17 1.88 41.57 -6.32
N GLY A 18 1.48 41.52 -5.04
CA GLY A 18 2.02 40.59 -4.07
C GLY A 18 1.60 39.21 -4.54
N GLY A 19 2.35 38.65 -5.49
CA GLY A 19 2.28 37.24 -5.78
C GLY A 19 2.52 36.52 -4.47
N ILE A 20 1.52 35.79 -3.99
CA ILE A 20 1.78 34.68 -3.08
C ILE A 20 2.63 33.74 -3.92
N GLN A 21 3.95 33.92 -3.86
CA GLN A 21 4.87 32.84 -4.16
C GLN A 21 4.52 31.77 -3.14
N CYS A 22 3.65 30.85 -3.55
CA CYS A 22 3.64 29.52 -3.00
C CYS A 22 4.99 28.94 -3.40
N SER A 23 6.01 29.28 -2.62
CA SER A 23 7.28 28.60 -2.66
C SER A 23 6.95 27.14 -2.38
N TYR A 24 6.90 26.32 -3.42
CA TYR A 24 7.16 24.90 -3.26
C TYR A 24 8.56 24.85 -2.63
N SER A 25 8.58 24.78 -1.31
CA SER A 25 9.79 24.76 -0.51
C SER A 25 10.62 23.56 -0.96
N ALA A 26 11.81 23.89 -1.47
CA ALA A 26 12.96 23.04 -1.69
C ALA A 26 12.84 21.93 -2.75
N GLU A 27 13.74 21.97 -3.74
CA GLU A 27 14.42 20.74 -4.15
C GLU A 27 15.08 20.16 -2.90
N ASP A 28 14.32 19.40 -2.12
CA ASP A 28 14.89 18.64 -1.02
C ASP A 28 16.02 17.79 -1.61
N ASP A 29 17.24 17.93 -1.10
CA ASP A 29 18.35 17.12 -1.54
C ASP A 29 18.05 15.66 -1.20
N LEU A 30 17.47 14.96 -2.18
CA LEU A 30 17.15 13.54 -2.14
C LEU A 30 18.39 12.68 -2.41
N ALA A 31 19.55 13.27 -2.76
CA ALA A 31 20.74 12.49 -3.10
C ALA A 31 21.20 11.58 -1.95
N PRO A 32 21.21 12.00 -0.67
CA PRO A 32 21.51 11.11 0.45
C PRO A 32 20.51 9.95 0.58
N ILE A 33 19.22 10.19 0.35
CA ILE A 33 18.19 9.14 0.39
C ILE A 33 18.38 8.16 -0.77
N LYS A 34 18.61 8.65 -1.98
CA LYS A 34 18.88 7.82 -3.17
C LYS A 34 20.15 6.97 -2.98
N ALA A 35 21.19 7.53 -2.37
CA ALA A 35 22.39 6.79 -2.02
C ALA A 35 22.10 5.66 -1.03
N GLU A 36 21.28 5.89 -0.01
CA GLU A 36 20.86 4.85 0.93
C GLU A 36 19.95 3.80 0.28
N ILE A 37 19.09 4.15 -0.68
CA ILE A 37 18.31 3.19 -1.47
C ILE A 37 19.25 2.25 -2.24
N ALA A 38 20.23 2.80 -2.96
CA ALA A 38 21.19 2.00 -3.72
C ALA A 38 22.03 1.10 -2.81
N LYS A 39 22.54 1.65 -1.71
CA LYS A 39 23.34 0.93 -0.70
C LYS A 39 22.57 -0.21 -0.03
N ARG A 40 21.26 -0.07 0.16
CA ARG A 40 20.39 -1.06 0.83
C ARG A 40 19.58 -1.93 -0.13
N HIS A 41 19.87 -1.86 -1.43
CA HIS A 41 19.07 -2.55 -2.44
C HIS A 41 18.94 -4.06 -2.14
N ASP A 42 20.06 -4.74 -1.92
CA ASP A 42 20.07 -6.18 -1.64
C ASP A 42 19.35 -6.54 -0.33
N GLU A 43 19.46 -5.68 0.69
CA GLU A 43 18.75 -5.82 1.97
C GLU A 43 17.23 -5.70 1.76
N ALA A 44 16.79 -4.74 0.95
CA ALA A 44 15.38 -4.54 0.62
C ALA A 44 14.81 -5.69 -0.21
N VAL A 45 15.56 -6.16 -1.21
CA VAL A 45 15.20 -7.34 -2.00
C VAL A 45 15.10 -8.57 -1.11
N LYS A 46 16.05 -8.78 -0.19
CA LYS A 46 16.01 -9.90 0.75
C LYS A 46 14.80 -9.83 1.68
N ARG A 47 14.48 -8.65 2.24
CA ARG A 47 13.26 -8.44 3.05
C ARG A 47 11.98 -8.81 2.27
N LEU A 48 11.90 -8.44 0.99
CA LEU A 48 10.79 -8.83 0.12
C LEU A 48 10.75 -10.35 -0.12
N GLN A 49 11.89 -10.98 -0.40
CA GLN A 49 11.97 -12.43 -0.58
C GLN A 49 11.49 -13.19 0.66
N ASP A 50 11.94 -12.76 1.84
CA ASP A 50 11.52 -13.36 3.12
C ASP A 50 10.03 -13.14 3.37
N TRP A 51 9.49 -11.97 3.02
CA TRP A 51 8.06 -11.71 3.13
C TRP A 51 7.22 -12.54 2.16
N ILE A 52 7.66 -12.72 0.91
CA ILE A 52 7.00 -13.62 -0.05
C ILE A 52 6.99 -15.06 0.49
N GLY A 53 8.10 -15.52 1.07
CA GLY A 53 8.19 -16.84 1.71
C GLY A 53 7.24 -17.01 2.91
N GLN A 54 6.91 -15.92 3.61
CA GLN A 54 5.91 -15.90 4.66
C GLN A 54 4.48 -15.91 4.06
N VAL A 55 3.99 -17.10 3.73
CA VAL A 55 2.66 -17.30 3.15
C VAL A 55 1.55 -16.93 4.14
N SER A 56 0.54 -16.19 3.67
CA SER A 56 -0.70 -15.90 4.40
C SER A 56 -1.85 -15.90 3.40
N ILE A 57 -2.71 -16.92 3.44
CA ILE A 57 -3.81 -17.11 2.47
C ILE A 57 -5.11 -17.24 3.26
N ALA A 58 -5.92 -16.19 3.23
CA ALA A 58 -7.11 -16.05 4.06
C ALA A 58 -8.12 -17.19 3.82
N ALA A 59 -8.39 -17.46 2.54
CA ALA A 59 -9.34 -18.48 2.08
C ALA A 59 -8.95 -19.92 2.45
N GLU A 60 -7.67 -20.19 2.69
CA GLU A 60 -7.17 -21.50 3.12
C GLU A 60 -6.92 -21.57 4.64
N ASN A 61 -7.17 -20.47 5.36
CA ASN A 61 -6.76 -20.31 6.76
C ASN A 61 -5.26 -20.63 7.00
N ARG A 62 -4.41 -20.31 6.02
CA ARG A 62 -3.00 -20.71 6.03
C ARG A 62 -2.11 -19.55 6.43
N GLY A 63 -1.19 -19.78 7.37
CA GLY A 63 -0.15 -18.82 7.75
C GLY A 63 -0.51 -17.86 8.90
N TYR A 64 -1.67 -18.03 9.54
CA TYR A 64 -2.11 -17.21 10.66
C TYR A 64 -1.80 -17.88 12.01
N PRO A 65 -1.51 -17.12 13.08
CA PRO A 65 -1.42 -15.65 13.16
C PRO A 65 -0.09 -15.05 12.66
N LYS A 66 0.86 -15.90 12.25
CA LYS A 66 2.24 -15.51 11.90
C LYS A 66 2.33 -14.41 10.84
N GLY A 67 1.38 -14.35 9.88
CA GLY A 67 1.30 -13.27 8.88
C GLY A 67 1.22 -11.88 9.51
N ALA A 68 0.27 -11.67 10.43
CA ALA A 68 0.10 -10.40 11.14
C ALA A 68 1.29 -10.08 12.04
N GLU A 69 1.85 -11.09 12.71
CA GLU A 69 3.05 -10.91 13.54
C GLU A 69 4.27 -10.47 12.71
N TYR A 70 4.43 -11.07 11.53
CA TYR A 70 5.50 -10.71 10.60
C TYR A 70 5.30 -9.31 10.02
N MET A 71 4.06 -8.93 9.67
CA MET A 71 3.75 -7.55 9.24
C MET A 71 4.05 -6.53 10.35
N ALA A 72 3.68 -6.84 11.60
CA ALA A 72 4.01 -5.99 12.73
C ALA A 72 5.52 -5.88 12.95
N LYS A 73 6.28 -6.95 12.72
CA LYS A 73 7.75 -6.93 12.74
C LYS A 73 8.30 -6.01 11.65
N LEU A 74 7.85 -6.17 10.41
CA LEU A 74 8.28 -5.33 9.27
C LEU A 74 8.03 -3.83 9.55
N ALA A 75 6.87 -3.49 10.12
CA ALA A 75 6.56 -2.12 10.52
C ALA A 75 7.54 -1.58 11.56
N ARG A 76 7.82 -2.34 12.64
CA ARG A 76 8.80 -1.91 13.67
C ARG A 76 10.19 -1.74 13.08
N ASP A 77 10.63 -2.68 12.26
CA ASP A 77 11.94 -2.63 11.61
C ASP A 77 12.07 -1.37 10.72
N ALA A 78 10.99 -0.99 10.03
CA ALA A 78 10.91 0.23 9.21
C ALA A 78 10.83 1.53 10.03
N GLY A 79 10.65 1.45 11.35
CA GLY A 79 10.73 2.59 12.27
C GLY A 79 9.41 3.05 12.89
N PHE A 80 8.33 2.29 12.75
CA PHE A 80 7.11 2.56 13.48
C PHE A 80 7.34 2.32 14.98
N GLN A 81 7.08 3.33 15.82
CA GLN A 81 7.28 3.21 17.27
C GLN A 81 6.24 2.30 17.93
N GLN A 82 5.06 2.17 17.32
CA GLN A 82 4.03 1.22 17.73
C GLN A 82 3.63 0.37 16.54
N ALA A 83 3.56 -0.96 16.72
CA ALA A 83 2.91 -1.88 15.80
C ALA A 83 2.28 -3.03 16.59
N THR A 84 0.95 -3.07 16.60
CA THR A 84 0.14 -3.96 17.45
C THR A 84 -0.70 -4.86 16.56
N VAL A 85 -0.68 -6.16 16.83
CA VAL A 85 -1.60 -7.11 16.19
C VAL A 85 -2.96 -6.98 16.89
N ILE A 86 -4.02 -6.83 16.11
CA ILE A 86 -5.40 -6.69 16.58
C ILE A 86 -6.18 -7.90 16.08
N ASN A 87 -6.68 -8.73 16.99
CA ASN A 87 -7.56 -9.83 16.64
C ASN A 87 -8.93 -9.29 16.18
N THR A 88 -9.48 -9.95 15.17
CA THR A 88 -10.85 -9.77 14.67
C THR A 88 -11.59 -11.10 14.78
N ASP A 89 -12.85 -11.15 14.37
CA ASP A 89 -13.58 -12.42 14.22
C ASP A 89 -13.02 -13.28 13.07
N GLY A 90 -12.21 -12.70 12.18
CA GLY A 90 -11.51 -13.38 11.09
C GLY A 90 -9.99 -13.39 11.30
N LYS A 91 -9.24 -12.94 10.29
CA LYS A 91 -7.78 -12.87 10.38
C LYS A 91 -7.32 -11.61 11.14
N PRO A 92 -6.31 -11.71 12.03
CA PRO A 92 -5.81 -10.55 12.76
C PRO A 92 -5.30 -9.44 11.84
N GLY A 93 -5.57 -8.17 12.16
CA GLY A 93 -4.94 -7.03 11.50
C GLY A 93 -3.72 -6.51 12.25
N VAL A 94 -3.08 -5.50 11.70
CA VAL A 94 -2.00 -4.75 12.34
C VAL A 94 -2.33 -3.26 12.33
N PHE A 95 -2.19 -2.63 13.49
CA PHE A 95 -2.24 -1.18 13.63
C PHE A 95 -0.87 -0.65 14.05
N ALA A 96 -0.34 0.31 13.28
CA ALA A 96 0.97 0.88 13.56
C ALA A 96 0.97 2.42 13.47
N LYS A 97 1.86 3.05 14.23
CA LYS A 97 2.07 4.50 14.20
C LYS A 97 3.55 4.85 14.12
N LEU A 98 3.86 5.83 13.27
CA LEU A 98 5.14 6.50 13.21
C LEU A 98 4.92 7.99 13.46
N ASP A 99 5.43 8.51 14.57
CA ASP A 99 5.43 9.93 14.87
C ASP A 99 6.80 10.53 14.50
N ALA A 100 6.80 11.43 13.53
CA ALA A 100 7.98 12.14 13.05
C ALA A 100 8.04 13.59 13.57
N GLY A 101 7.12 13.99 14.46
CA GLY A 101 6.96 15.38 14.89
C GLY A 101 6.45 16.31 13.77
N ALA A 102 5.90 15.75 12.70
CA ALA A 102 5.47 16.50 11.54
C ALA A 102 4.07 17.13 11.74
N PRO A 103 3.74 18.23 11.04
CA PRO A 103 2.45 18.91 11.19
C PRO A 103 1.28 18.13 10.55
N LYS A 104 1.56 17.16 9.67
CA LYS A 104 0.55 16.38 8.95
C LYS A 104 0.74 14.89 9.21
N THR A 105 -0.37 14.16 9.16
CA THR A 105 -0.40 12.70 9.28
C THR A 105 -1.00 12.09 8.02
N ILE A 106 -0.40 11.03 7.50
CA ILE A 106 -0.90 10.26 6.35
C ILE A 106 -1.28 8.87 6.84
N GLY A 107 -2.46 8.41 6.42
CA GLY A 107 -2.90 7.04 6.62
C GLY A 107 -2.25 6.12 5.60
N LEU A 108 -1.94 4.88 5.99
CA LEU A 108 -1.44 3.83 5.11
C LEU A 108 -2.36 2.63 5.21
N TYR A 109 -2.77 2.10 4.06
CA TYR A 109 -3.46 0.83 3.97
C TYR A 109 -2.54 -0.21 3.34
N PHE A 110 -2.38 -1.34 4.03
CA PHE A 110 -1.55 -2.48 3.64
C PHE A 110 -2.39 -3.76 3.66
N MET A 111 -1.99 -4.76 2.89
CA MET A 111 -2.51 -6.12 2.98
C MET A 111 -1.35 -7.12 3.00
N TYR A 112 -1.37 -8.06 3.94
CA TYR A 112 -0.30 -9.04 4.06
C TYR A 112 -0.69 -10.43 3.53
N ASP A 113 -1.99 -10.65 3.25
CA ASP A 113 -2.48 -11.87 2.61
C ASP A 113 -2.25 -11.84 1.10
N VAL A 114 -2.39 -13.02 0.49
CA VAL A 114 -2.21 -13.24 -0.95
C VAL A 114 -3.22 -14.27 -1.43
N LYS A 115 -3.61 -14.21 -2.72
CA LYS A 115 -4.39 -15.29 -3.35
C LYS A 115 -3.74 -16.67 -3.21
N GLN A 116 -4.57 -17.70 -3.27
CA GLN A 116 -4.19 -19.09 -3.46
C GLN A 116 -3.32 -19.26 -4.71
N PHE A 117 -2.63 -20.40 -4.77
CA PHE A 117 -1.85 -20.82 -5.94
C PHE A 117 -1.75 -22.35 -5.98
N ASP A 118 -1.71 -22.90 -7.19
CA ASP A 118 -1.28 -24.29 -7.41
C ASP A 118 0.19 -24.30 -7.83
N PRO A 119 1.13 -24.85 -7.04
CA PRO A 119 2.54 -24.95 -7.42
C PRO A 119 2.79 -25.62 -8.78
N ALA A 120 1.91 -26.52 -9.24
CA ALA A 120 2.06 -27.21 -10.53
C ALA A 120 1.91 -26.27 -11.73
N GLU A 121 1.19 -25.15 -11.57
CA GLU A 121 1.02 -24.12 -12.61
C GLU A 121 2.22 -23.16 -12.70
N TRP A 122 3.22 -23.29 -11.82
CA TRP A 122 4.33 -22.35 -11.72
C TRP A 122 5.63 -22.91 -12.29
N THR A 123 6.30 -22.11 -13.12
CA THR A 123 7.66 -22.41 -13.63
C THR A 123 8.75 -22.21 -12.59
N SER A 124 8.43 -21.60 -11.46
CA SER A 124 9.32 -21.40 -10.31
C SER A 124 8.48 -21.41 -9.04
N SER A 125 9.00 -21.94 -7.94
CA SER A 125 8.23 -22.03 -6.70
C SER A 125 7.60 -20.68 -6.32
N PRO A 126 6.28 -20.62 -6.09
CA PRO A 126 5.56 -19.38 -5.80
C PRO A 126 6.02 -18.69 -4.51
N THR A 127 6.71 -19.41 -3.62
CA THR A 127 7.10 -18.91 -2.29
C THR A 127 8.60 -18.70 -2.14
N GLU A 128 9.42 -19.09 -3.12
CA GLU A 128 10.89 -18.94 -3.03
C GLU A 128 11.38 -17.56 -3.46
N ALA A 129 10.51 -16.75 -4.07
CA ALA A 129 10.84 -15.38 -4.48
C ALA A 129 12.11 -15.32 -5.36
N ARG A 130 12.22 -16.24 -6.33
CA ARG A 130 13.42 -16.38 -7.16
C ARG A 130 13.62 -15.14 -8.02
N ILE A 131 14.86 -14.66 -8.07
CA ILE A 131 15.26 -13.66 -9.05
C ILE A 131 15.62 -14.40 -10.34
N VAL A 132 14.93 -14.08 -11.42
CA VAL A 132 15.16 -14.67 -12.74
C VAL A 132 15.48 -13.58 -13.75
N ASP A 133 16.34 -13.90 -14.71
CA ASP A 133 16.59 -13.04 -15.85
C ASP A 133 15.48 -13.24 -16.90
N LYS A 134 14.71 -12.18 -17.18
CA LYS A 134 13.74 -12.21 -18.27
C LYS A 134 14.44 -11.69 -19.53
N GLN A 135 14.69 -12.62 -20.43
CA GLN A 135 15.29 -12.37 -21.75
C GLN A 135 14.45 -11.44 -22.66
N LYS A 136 13.28 -10.97 -22.21
CA LYS A 136 12.48 -9.97 -22.90
C LYS A 136 12.76 -8.59 -22.28
N PRO A 137 13.54 -7.72 -22.95
CA PRO A 137 13.59 -6.30 -22.62
C PRO A 137 12.17 -5.70 -22.54
N PRO A 138 11.91 -4.71 -21.68
CA PRO A 138 12.87 -3.98 -20.84
C PRO A 138 13.05 -4.55 -19.41
N LEU A 139 12.47 -5.72 -19.09
CA LEU A 139 12.29 -6.16 -17.70
C LEU A 139 13.58 -6.55 -16.95
N GLY A 140 14.57 -7.13 -17.64
CA GLY A 140 15.83 -7.56 -17.01
C GLY A 140 15.62 -8.57 -15.88
N LYS A 141 16.23 -8.33 -14.71
CA LYS A 141 16.08 -9.18 -13.52
C LYS A 141 14.77 -8.91 -12.82
N VAL A 142 13.96 -9.96 -12.62
CA VAL A 142 12.66 -9.86 -11.94
C VAL A 142 12.57 -10.86 -10.80
N ILE A 143 11.82 -10.50 -9.76
CA ILE A 143 11.45 -11.42 -8.68
C ILE A 143 10.15 -12.15 -9.04
N ILE A 144 10.15 -13.47 -8.97
CA ILE A 144 8.99 -14.32 -9.21
C ILE A 144 8.53 -14.91 -7.88
N GLY A 145 7.30 -14.57 -7.49
CA GLY A 145 6.64 -15.16 -6.33
C GLY A 145 5.21 -14.65 -6.15
N ARG A 146 4.36 -15.45 -5.51
CA ARG A 146 3.02 -15.02 -5.08
C ARG A 146 3.19 -13.89 -4.06
N GLY A 147 2.51 -12.76 -4.32
CA GLY A 147 2.64 -11.56 -3.49
C GLY A 147 3.62 -10.53 -4.05
N ALA A 148 4.43 -10.88 -5.06
CA ALA A 148 5.48 -9.98 -5.57
C ALA A 148 4.91 -8.65 -6.12
N VAL A 149 3.73 -8.68 -6.75
CA VAL A 149 3.04 -7.48 -7.25
C VAL A 149 1.84 -7.11 -6.37
N ASN A 150 0.98 -8.08 -6.04
CA ASN A 150 -0.19 -7.90 -5.17
C ASN A 150 0.01 -8.60 -3.81
N GLN A 151 0.40 -7.91 -2.73
CA GLN A 151 0.85 -6.50 -2.71
C GLN A 151 2.15 -6.26 -1.95
N LYS A 152 2.87 -7.34 -1.60
CA LYS A 152 4.10 -7.29 -0.79
C LYS A 152 5.22 -6.50 -1.46
N GLY A 153 5.33 -6.51 -2.80
CA GLY A 153 6.37 -5.75 -3.51
C GLY A 153 6.26 -4.23 -3.32
N PRO A 154 5.15 -3.60 -3.76
CA PRO A 154 4.92 -2.18 -3.54
C PRO A 154 5.00 -1.76 -2.06
N GLU A 155 4.45 -2.57 -1.16
CA GLU A 155 4.51 -2.32 0.28
C GLU A 155 5.95 -2.42 0.83
N ALA A 156 6.73 -3.41 0.37
CA ALA A 156 8.14 -3.54 0.73
C ALA A 156 8.98 -2.38 0.18
N ALA A 157 8.68 -1.87 -1.02
CA ALA A 157 9.34 -0.69 -1.57
C ALA A 157 9.07 0.56 -0.71
N PHE A 158 7.83 0.73 -0.23
CA PHE A 158 7.48 1.78 0.71
C PHE A 158 8.27 1.66 2.02
N LEU A 159 8.29 0.48 2.64
CA LEU A 159 9.07 0.23 3.85
C LEU A 159 10.57 0.49 3.63
N ALA A 160 11.13 0.06 2.49
CA ALA A 160 12.51 0.30 2.11
C ALA A 160 12.84 1.80 1.99
N ALA A 161 11.91 2.62 1.50
CA ALA A 161 12.07 4.07 1.50
C ALA A 161 12.16 4.63 2.92
N LEU A 162 11.38 4.13 3.88
CA LEU A 162 11.49 4.53 5.29
C LEU A 162 12.86 4.18 5.88
N HIS A 163 13.38 2.99 5.58
CA HIS A 163 14.75 2.60 5.96
C HIS A 163 15.80 3.56 5.37
N ALA A 164 15.66 3.95 4.10
CA ALA A 164 16.59 4.85 3.43
C ALA A 164 16.53 6.29 3.97
N ILE A 165 15.33 6.82 4.22
CA ILE A 165 15.14 8.14 4.84
C ILE A 165 15.83 8.20 6.21
N ARG A 166 15.60 7.18 7.05
CA ARG A 166 16.25 7.05 8.35
C ARG A 166 17.77 6.89 8.23
N GLY A 167 18.24 6.07 7.28
CA GLY A 167 19.66 5.85 7.02
C GLY A 167 20.39 7.12 6.55
N ALA A 168 19.70 8.00 5.84
CA ALA A 168 20.21 9.28 5.38
C ALA A 168 20.20 10.36 6.48
N GLY A 169 19.77 10.03 7.71
CA GLY A 169 19.62 10.98 8.81
C GLY A 169 18.53 12.04 8.55
N LYS A 170 17.60 11.77 7.63
CA LYS A 170 16.49 12.66 7.31
C LYS A 170 15.26 12.32 8.15
N THR A 171 14.49 13.35 8.49
CA THR A 171 13.20 13.19 9.17
C THR A 171 12.09 13.07 8.12
N LEU A 172 11.08 12.23 8.38
CA LEU A 172 9.90 12.17 7.53
C LEU A 172 9.14 13.50 7.59
N PRO A 173 8.66 14.03 6.46
CA PRO A 173 7.87 15.27 6.43
C PRO A 173 6.42 15.09 6.92
N VAL A 174 6.03 13.86 7.29
CA VAL A 174 4.69 13.48 7.77
C VAL A 174 4.79 12.41 8.85
N ASN A 175 3.79 12.37 9.73
CA ASN A 175 3.53 11.21 10.59
C ASN A 175 2.79 10.14 9.79
N LEU A 176 2.89 8.87 10.18
CA LEU A 176 2.22 7.76 9.52
C LEU A 176 1.32 7.01 10.50
N VAL A 177 0.12 6.66 10.04
CA VAL A 177 -0.80 5.75 10.72
C VAL A 177 -1.12 4.62 9.76
N MET A 178 -0.75 3.39 10.08
CA MET A 178 -0.93 2.24 9.20
C MET A 178 -1.98 1.28 9.76
N VAL A 179 -2.89 0.83 8.90
CA VAL A 179 -3.73 -0.34 9.10
C VAL A 179 -3.35 -1.36 8.04
N ALA A 180 -2.96 -2.57 8.46
CA ALA A 180 -2.76 -3.70 7.58
C ALA A 180 -3.76 -4.81 7.89
N GLU A 181 -4.39 -5.38 6.88
CA GLU A 181 -5.29 -6.53 7.03
C GLU A 181 -4.73 -7.80 6.37
N GLY A 182 -5.39 -8.93 6.64
CA GLY A 182 -5.02 -10.23 6.09
C GLY A 182 -6.20 -10.95 5.45
N GLU A 183 -7.17 -10.20 4.93
CA GLU A 183 -8.40 -10.70 4.31
C GLU A 183 -8.80 -9.95 3.03
N GLU A 184 -7.89 -9.15 2.45
CA GLU A 184 -8.21 -8.36 1.25
C GLU A 184 -8.63 -9.29 0.10
N GLU A 185 -7.95 -10.42 -0.02
CA GLU A 185 -8.14 -11.36 -1.12
C GLU A 185 -9.45 -12.18 -0.99
N ILE A 186 -10.19 -12.00 0.12
CA ILE A 186 -11.54 -12.52 0.36
C ILE A 186 -12.58 -11.41 0.59
N GLY A 187 -12.26 -10.16 0.21
CA GLY A 187 -13.17 -9.03 0.23
C GLY A 187 -13.24 -8.27 1.56
N SER A 188 -12.22 -8.39 2.41
CA SER A 188 -12.07 -7.62 3.65
C SER A 188 -13.25 -7.69 4.63
N PRO A 189 -13.85 -8.88 4.91
CA PRO A 189 -15.05 -9.00 5.74
C PRO A 189 -14.93 -8.35 7.12
N HIS A 190 -13.73 -8.36 7.72
CA HIS A 190 -13.51 -7.84 9.08
C HIS A 190 -12.66 -6.56 9.16
N ILE A 191 -12.31 -5.91 8.03
CA ILE A 191 -11.68 -4.58 8.09
C ILE A 191 -12.49 -3.56 8.91
N PRO A 192 -13.85 -3.57 8.92
CA PRO A 192 -14.61 -2.65 9.77
C PRO A 192 -14.29 -2.80 11.26
N GLN A 193 -13.93 -4.00 11.74
CA GLN A 193 -13.56 -4.24 13.13
C GLN A 193 -12.22 -3.58 13.47
N LEU A 194 -11.27 -3.59 12.53
CA LEU A 194 -9.97 -2.93 12.69
C LEU A 194 -10.13 -1.41 12.72
N VAL A 195 -10.74 -0.83 11.69
CA VAL A 195 -10.76 0.64 11.51
C VAL A 195 -11.72 1.36 12.45
N ARG A 196 -12.75 0.67 12.99
CA ARG A 196 -13.70 1.25 13.95
C ARG A 196 -13.29 1.07 15.41
N ARG A 197 -12.22 0.33 15.70
CA ARG A 197 -11.66 0.25 17.04
C ARG A 197 -11.31 1.68 17.52
N PRO A 198 -11.68 2.10 18.75
CA PRO A 198 -11.60 3.51 19.13
C PRO A 198 -10.22 4.17 18.95
N ASP A 199 -9.15 3.49 19.36
CA ASP A 199 -7.77 3.97 19.22
C ASP A 199 -7.29 4.06 17.76
N VAL A 200 -7.70 3.11 16.91
CA VAL A 200 -7.41 3.11 15.47
C VAL A 200 -8.17 4.24 14.79
N LEU A 201 -9.48 4.34 15.04
CA LEU A 201 -10.34 5.36 14.46
C LEU A 201 -9.88 6.77 14.83
N ASP A 202 -9.48 6.99 16.08
CA ASP A 202 -9.00 8.29 16.54
C ASP A 202 -7.64 8.67 15.94
N ALA A 203 -6.80 7.69 15.61
CA ALA A 203 -5.58 7.94 14.83
C ALA A 203 -5.90 8.25 13.36
N LEU A 204 -6.81 7.49 12.74
CA LEU A 204 -7.22 7.68 11.34
C LEU A 204 -7.90 9.04 11.11
N LYS A 205 -8.71 9.53 12.06
CA LYS A 205 -9.31 10.87 12.00
C LYS A 205 -8.29 12.02 11.89
N LYS A 206 -7.04 11.80 12.31
CA LYS A 206 -5.95 12.79 12.20
C LYS A 206 -5.28 12.78 10.83
N CYS A 207 -5.57 11.78 10.00
CA CYS A 207 -4.95 11.63 8.69
C CYS A 207 -5.61 12.59 7.69
N VAL A 208 -4.79 13.29 6.90
CA VAL A 208 -5.29 14.18 5.82
C VAL A 208 -5.68 13.41 4.56
N GLY A 209 -5.31 12.13 4.49
CA GLY A 209 -5.60 11.21 3.40
C GLY A 209 -5.03 9.83 3.70
N VAL A 210 -5.41 8.84 2.90
CA VAL A 210 -4.89 7.47 2.98
C VAL A 210 -4.16 7.15 1.68
N PHE A 211 -2.99 6.54 1.80
CA PHE A 211 -2.18 6.08 0.68
C PHE A 211 -2.01 4.56 0.75
N MET A 212 -2.16 3.90 -0.40
CA MET A 212 -1.89 2.46 -0.57
C MET A 212 -0.76 2.30 -1.59
N PRO A 213 0.43 1.83 -1.17
CA PRO A 213 1.51 1.54 -2.10
C PRO A 213 1.05 0.52 -3.15
N SER A 214 1.22 0.84 -4.43
CA SER A 214 0.79 0.00 -5.54
C SER A 214 1.82 0.05 -6.68
N ALA A 215 1.84 -0.98 -7.52
CA ALA A 215 2.67 -1.01 -8.72
C ALA A 215 2.02 -0.13 -9.80
N THR A 216 2.42 1.14 -9.86
CA THR A 216 1.78 2.14 -10.73
C THR A 216 2.64 2.60 -11.91
N GLN A 217 3.79 1.96 -12.13
CA GLN A 217 4.69 2.26 -13.24
C GLN A 217 4.52 1.24 -14.37
N ASP A 218 4.38 1.71 -15.61
CA ASP A 218 4.36 0.84 -16.80
C ASP A 218 5.79 0.49 -17.30
N LEU A 219 5.86 -0.27 -18.40
CA LEU A 219 7.12 -0.73 -18.97
C LEU A 219 7.98 0.41 -19.56
N ASP A 220 7.37 1.54 -19.90
CA ASP A 220 8.06 2.72 -20.43
C ASP A 220 8.51 3.66 -19.31
N GLY A 221 8.22 3.30 -18.05
CA GLY A 221 8.59 4.06 -16.86
C GLY A 221 7.58 5.15 -16.49
N ILE A 222 6.43 5.21 -17.18
CA ILE A 222 5.39 6.21 -16.89
C ILE A 222 4.65 5.83 -15.62
N VAL A 223 4.58 6.77 -14.70
CA VAL A 223 3.83 6.63 -13.45
C VAL A 223 2.37 7.00 -13.69
N THR A 224 1.49 6.09 -13.33
CA THR A 224 0.04 6.29 -13.36
C THR A 224 -0.49 6.59 -11.96
N VAL A 225 -1.58 7.35 -11.88
CA VAL A 225 -2.29 7.60 -10.63
C VAL A 225 -3.71 7.11 -10.81
N ASN A 226 -4.10 6.12 -10.01
CA ASN A 226 -5.46 5.62 -10.02
C ASN A 226 -6.38 6.61 -9.28
N LEU A 227 -7.46 7.03 -9.92
CA LEU A 227 -8.44 7.99 -9.38
C LEU A 227 -9.76 7.31 -8.95
N GLY A 228 -9.85 5.99 -9.02
CA GLY A 228 -11.03 5.24 -8.61
C GLY A 228 -11.01 3.78 -9.05
N SER A 229 -11.66 2.94 -8.25
CA SER A 229 -11.88 1.53 -8.52
C SER A 229 -13.36 1.25 -8.75
N LYS A 230 -13.69 0.23 -9.54
CA LYS A 230 -15.06 -0.28 -9.64
C LYS A 230 -15.41 -1.05 -8.36
N GLY A 231 -16.69 -1.10 -8.01
CA GLY A 231 -17.19 -2.08 -7.05
C GLY A 231 -17.19 -3.49 -7.64
N VAL A 232 -17.27 -4.50 -6.76
CA VAL A 232 -17.39 -5.91 -7.12
C VAL A 232 -18.68 -6.48 -6.52
N ILE A 233 -19.37 -7.32 -7.30
CA ILE A 233 -20.46 -8.16 -6.84
C ILE A 233 -20.11 -9.58 -7.28
N GLU A 234 -19.98 -10.48 -6.31
CA GLU A 234 -19.79 -11.90 -6.56
C GLU A 234 -21.13 -12.63 -6.37
N LEU A 235 -21.48 -13.52 -7.30
CA LEU A 235 -22.73 -14.27 -7.29
C LEU A 235 -22.41 -15.76 -7.47
N GLU A 236 -22.97 -16.59 -6.59
CA GLU A 236 -22.96 -18.05 -6.73
C GLU A 236 -24.36 -18.52 -7.13
N LEU A 237 -24.46 -19.24 -8.25
CA LEU A 237 -25.71 -19.88 -8.68
C LEU A 237 -25.69 -21.35 -8.27
N ILE A 238 -26.48 -21.68 -7.25
CA ILE A 238 -26.64 -23.04 -6.76
C ILE A 238 -27.92 -23.64 -7.40
N SER A 239 -27.76 -24.74 -8.13
CA SER A 239 -28.86 -25.56 -8.62
C SER A 239 -28.90 -26.86 -7.82
N ASP A 240 -29.90 -26.99 -6.95
CA ASP A 240 -29.99 -28.08 -5.99
C ASP A 240 -31.43 -28.63 -5.93
N GLY A 241 -31.54 -29.96 -5.96
CA GLY A 241 -32.81 -30.68 -5.87
C GLY A 241 -33.42 -30.67 -4.47
N GLU A 242 -32.63 -30.47 -3.41
CA GLU A 242 -33.15 -30.40 -2.03
C GLU A 242 -34.05 -29.19 -1.84
N LYS A 243 -33.62 -28.00 -2.31
CA LYS A 243 -34.41 -26.77 -2.21
C LYS A 243 -35.59 -26.73 -3.18
N TRP A 244 -35.41 -27.25 -4.40
CA TRP A 244 -36.46 -27.24 -5.42
C TRP A 244 -37.51 -28.34 -5.21
N GLY A 245 -37.20 -29.38 -4.43
CA GLY A 245 -38.05 -30.56 -4.24
C GLY A 245 -38.23 -31.40 -5.51
N ARG A 246 -37.43 -31.11 -6.55
CA ARG A 246 -37.41 -31.78 -7.85
C ARG A 246 -35.96 -31.97 -8.27
N GLY A 247 -35.67 -33.08 -8.93
CA GLY A 247 -34.30 -33.45 -9.31
C GLY A 247 -33.64 -34.38 -8.30
N PRO A 248 -32.41 -34.83 -8.58
CA PRO A 248 -31.69 -35.76 -7.73
C PRO A 248 -31.28 -35.09 -6.41
N ALA A 249 -31.61 -35.72 -5.28
CA ALA A 249 -31.18 -35.31 -3.94
C ALA A 249 -29.84 -35.96 -3.51
N LYS A 250 -29.19 -36.66 -4.42
CA LYS A 250 -27.90 -37.32 -4.26
C LYS A 250 -27.27 -37.47 -5.64
N ASP A 251 -25.96 -37.66 -5.69
CA ASP A 251 -25.28 -37.98 -6.94
C ASP A 251 -25.93 -39.20 -7.61
N ILE A 252 -26.30 -39.05 -8.88
CA ILE A 252 -26.87 -40.11 -9.71
C ILE A 252 -25.88 -40.51 -10.78
N HIS A 253 -25.86 -41.80 -11.12
CA HIS A 253 -25.07 -42.28 -12.26
C HIS A 253 -25.58 -41.59 -13.53
N SER A 254 -24.67 -41.08 -14.37
CA SER A 254 -25.01 -40.25 -15.53
C SER A 254 -25.81 -40.97 -16.62
N SER A 255 -25.93 -42.29 -16.53
CA SER A 255 -26.69 -43.12 -17.48
C SER A 255 -28.05 -43.60 -16.97
N LEU A 256 -28.48 -43.17 -15.77
CA LEU A 256 -29.82 -43.45 -15.25
C LEU A 256 -30.87 -42.53 -15.86
#